data_AF-A0A397DFF5-F1
#
_entry.id   AF-A0A397DFF5-F1
#
_cell.length_a   1.000
_cell.length_b   1.000
_cell.length_c   1.000
_cell.angle_alpha   90.00
_cell.angle_beta   90.00
_cell.angle_gamma   90.00
#
_symmetry.space_group_name_H-M   'P 1'
#
loop_
_entity.id
_entity.type
_entity.pdbx_description
1 polymer ?
#
loop_
_entity_poly.entity_id
_entity_poly.type
_entity_poly.pdbx_seq_one_letter_code
_entity_poly.pdbx_strand_id
1 'polypeptide(L)'
;MAYQTDRVPILFKTSEPRRGRLAPLLAVGVLAVFALAIYVPSTVFRTTTANVTSLRASLPILTRNPIIGIHSHRDEEHGDDFIVASYLKWVESAGGRGVRIPYNATKEELDVLLKSVNGVLFPGGSGDPNAAAEYIYSQAIEFNNNGDHFPVWGTCLGFEWLVELQAGNHSILDHVDADNVSSTLQFHHNFQGESRLFGFSHHFDVLATKPITANFHFNGILKSHFDATDKLTSFYNVLATSDDQQGQTYVAAFEAKDYPIYAVQFHPEKNPYEIGDDKTGGTMNLVDHSQEAIVISQTFGHFFIGEARRNGHAFADPAAERDALLLNPTLSSRSYPYFESTLTHGGADPWNVSEADLIRLVASVNGNLFPGGDPEPSPTAAFLYSRVLDLNRNGTYFSLWGACLGFEWLVQLHTGDLRILDNVDDAQKLSSTLNLVHPGQSRLFSFSPSFNVLKECT
;
A
#
# COMPACT_ATOMS: atom_id res chain seq x y z
N MET A 1 -11.67 -31.70 0.53
CA MET A 1 -10.85 -30.82 1.40
C MET A 1 -11.68 -29.58 1.69
N ALA A 2 -11.92 -29.27 2.96
CA ALA A 2 -12.74 -28.14 3.35
C ALA A 2 -11.99 -26.84 3.03
N TYR A 3 -12.52 -26.02 2.13
CA TYR A 3 -12.02 -24.68 1.88
C TYR A 3 -12.28 -23.83 3.12
N GLN A 4 -11.21 -23.42 3.78
CA GLN A 4 -11.23 -22.36 4.79
C GLN A 4 -11.75 -21.09 4.11
N THR A 5 -12.92 -20.59 4.54
CA THR A 5 -13.50 -19.36 4.00
C THR A 5 -12.66 -18.18 4.46
N ASP A 6 -11.79 -17.68 3.59
CA ASP A 6 -11.03 -16.46 3.86
C ASP A 6 -12.02 -15.31 4.07
N ARG A 7 -11.91 -14.64 5.22
CA ARG A 7 -12.72 -13.50 5.63
C ARG A 7 -11.74 -12.38 5.97
N VAL A 8 -12.02 -11.15 5.56
CA VAL A 8 -11.15 -10.01 5.93
C VAL A 8 -11.37 -9.69 7.41
N PRO A 9 -10.31 -9.71 8.26
CA PRO A 9 -10.43 -9.23 9.63
C PRO A 9 -10.56 -7.70 9.63
N ILE A 10 -11.58 -7.18 10.28
CA ILE A 10 -11.64 -5.75 10.63
C ILE A 10 -10.90 -5.60 11.96
N LEU A 11 -9.75 -4.92 11.95
CA LEU A 11 -9.01 -4.60 13.17
C LEU A 11 -9.76 -3.52 13.95
N PHE A 12 -10.54 -3.94 14.96
CA PHE A 12 -11.24 -3.01 15.84
C PHE A 12 -10.39 -2.57 17.04
N LYS A 13 -10.57 -1.30 17.37
CA LYS A 13 -10.12 -0.57 18.56
C LYS A 13 -10.36 -1.37 19.85
N THR A 14 -9.29 -1.85 20.49
CA THR A 14 -9.34 -2.08 21.93
C THR A 14 -9.19 -0.73 22.62
N SER A 15 -10.28 -0.17 23.13
CA SER A 15 -10.16 0.92 24.11
C SER A 15 -9.47 0.35 25.35
N GLU A 16 -8.23 0.76 25.63
CA GLU A 16 -7.68 0.52 26.96
C GLU A 16 -8.56 1.26 28.00
N PRO A 17 -8.95 0.62 29.11
CA PRO A 17 -9.54 1.35 30.21
C PRO A 17 -8.46 2.29 30.77
N ARG A 18 -8.68 3.61 30.64
CA ARG A 18 -7.94 4.64 31.37
C ARG A 18 -7.97 4.31 32.87
N ARG A 19 -6.91 3.66 33.37
CA ARG A 19 -6.66 3.56 34.81
C ARG A 19 -6.20 4.93 35.28
N GLY A 20 -7.15 5.70 35.82
CA GLY A 20 -6.87 6.89 36.59
C GLY A 20 -5.86 6.59 37.70
N ARG A 21 -4.90 7.48 37.86
CA ARG A 21 -3.91 7.48 38.95
C ARG A 21 -4.61 7.39 40.30
N LEU A 22 -4.38 6.30 41.03
CA LEU A 22 -4.48 6.26 42.49
C LEU A 22 -3.46 5.23 43.02
N ALA A 23 -2.29 5.72 43.40
CA ALA A 23 -1.57 5.20 44.57
C ALA A 23 -1.99 6.11 45.75
N PRO A 24 -2.15 5.62 46.99
CA PRO A 24 -1.07 4.92 47.69
C PRO A 24 -1.46 3.76 48.64
N LEU A 25 -0.44 2.96 49.00
CA LEU A 25 -0.19 2.32 50.32
C LEU A 25 -1.35 1.59 51.02
N LEU A 26 -1.26 0.26 51.11
CA LEU A 26 -0.86 -0.44 52.35
C LEU A 26 -0.87 -1.97 52.16
N ALA A 27 0.31 -2.55 52.37
CA ALA A 27 0.49 -3.95 52.68
C ALA A 27 -0.24 -4.31 53.99
N VAL A 28 -0.44 -5.62 54.21
CA VAL A 28 -1.10 -6.29 55.35
C VAL A 28 -2.56 -6.64 55.09
N GLY A 29 -2.77 -7.84 54.53
CA GLY A 29 -4.08 -8.48 54.40
C GLY A 29 -4.09 -9.81 53.65
N VAL A 30 -2.95 -10.51 53.55
CA VAL A 30 -2.82 -11.76 52.76
C VAL A 30 -3.34 -13.01 53.50
N LEU A 31 -3.93 -12.88 54.70
CA LEU A 31 -4.36 -14.04 55.51
C LEU A 31 -5.81 -14.02 55.98
N ALA A 32 -6.70 -13.26 55.33
CA ALA A 32 -8.14 -13.23 55.66
C ALA A 32 -9.07 -13.64 54.50
N VAL A 33 -8.56 -13.99 53.31
CA VAL A 33 -9.39 -14.36 52.15
C VAL A 33 -9.56 -15.87 52.00
N PHE A 34 -8.73 -16.70 52.66
CA PHE A 34 -8.86 -18.16 52.59
C PHE A 34 -9.88 -18.77 53.56
N ALA A 35 -10.49 -17.98 54.45
CA ALA A 35 -11.48 -18.46 55.43
C ALA A 35 -12.93 -18.06 55.09
N LEU A 36 -13.18 -17.48 53.91
CA LEU A 36 -14.53 -17.12 53.44
C LEU A 36 -14.94 -17.87 52.15
N ALA A 37 -14.34 -19.03 51.89
CA ALA A 37 -14.64 -19.90 50.74
C ALA A 37 -15.53 -21.12 51.10
N ILE A 38 -16.15 -21.13 52.30
CA ILE A 38 -17.00 -22.23 52.76
C ILE A 38 -18.27 -21.65 53.40
N TYR A 39 -19.11 -20.94 52.64
CA TYR A 39 -20.58 -20.88 52.82
C TYR A 39 -21.19 -19.88 51.81
N VAL A 40 -21.41 -20.30 50.56
CA VAL A 40 -22.43 -19.67 49.72
C VAL A 40 -23.21 -20.79 49.02
N PRO A 41 -24.54 -20.89 49.23
CA PRO A 41 -25.35 -21.93 48.63
C PRO A 41 -25.36 -21.81 47.10
N SER A 42 -25.32 -22.97 46.45
CA SER A 42 -25.18 -23.23 45.02
C SER A 42 -26.39 -22.84 44.15
N THR A 43 -27.08 -21.73 44.44
CA THR A 43 -28.34 -21.35 43.77
C THR A 43 -28.34 -19.98 43.09
N VAL A 44 -27.19 -19.38 42.79
CA VAL A 44 -27.11 -18.18 41.92
C VAL A 44 -25.92 -18.25 40.96
N PHE A 45 -25.81 -19.34 40.20
CA PHE A 45 -25.17 -19.28 38.88
C PHE A 45 -26.27 -19.38 37.83
N ARG A 46 -27.00 -18.28 37.64
CA ARG A 46 -27.60 -18.03 36.34
C ARG A 46 -26.41 -17.84 35.43
N THR A 47 -26.06 -18.86 34.65
CA THR A 47 -25.23 -18.69 33.46
C THR A 47 -25.96 -17.67 32.59
N THR A 48 -25.67 -16.40 32.79
CA THR A 48 -25.80 -15.43 31.72
C THR A 48 -24.78 -15.87 30.69
N THR A 49 -25.21 -16.75 29.79
CA THR A 49 -24.72 -16.72 28.43
C THR A 49 -25.05 -15.31 27.96
N ALA A 50 -24.13 -14.38 28.22
CA ALA A 50 -24.08 -13.17 27.43
C ALA A 50 -23.99 -13.69 26.01
N ASN A 51 -25.09 -13.58 25.27
CA ASN A 51 -25.03 -13.60 23.82
C ASN A 51 -24.09 -12.44 23.49
N VAL A 52 -22.80 -12.73 23.40
CA VAL A 52 -21.86 -11.92 22.63
C VAL A 52 -22.44 -12.01 21.25
N THR A 53 -23.24 -11.01 20.89
CA THR A 53 -23.82 -10.87 19.57
C THR A 53 -22.64 -10.84 18.63
N SER A 54 -22.40 -11.99 18.02
CA SER A 54 -21.34 -12.30 17.09
C SER A 54 -21.29 -11.22 16.02
N LEU A 55 -20.09 -10.63 15.89
CA LEU A 55 -19.47 -10.13 14.67
C LEU A 55 -20.33 -9.21 13.79
N ARG A 56 -19.86 -7.95 13.57
CA ARG A 56 -20.05 -7.29 12.27
C ARG A 56 -19.74 -8.35 11.22
N ALA A 57 -20.75 -8.75 10.45
CA ALA A 57 -20.62 -9.85 9.51
C ALA A 57 -19.43 -9.56 8.59
N SER A 58 -18.37 -10.35 8.70
CA SER A 58 -17.27 -10.34 7.75
C SER A 58 -17.89 -10.61 6.38
N LEU A 59 -17.89 -9.61 5.50
CA LEU A 59 -18.44 -9.74 4.17
C LEU A 59 -17.67 -10.84 3.40
N PRO A 60 -18.35 -11.60 2.53
CA PRO A 60 -17.73 -12.69 1.80
C PRO A 60 -16.65 -12.14 0.86
N ILE A 61 -15.48 -12.77 0.86
CA ILE A 61 -14.47 -12.57 -0.18
C ILE A 61 -14.94 -13.33 -1.42
N LEU A 62 -15.20 -12.61 -2.51
CA LEU A 62 -15.58 -13.19 -3.80
C LEU A 62 -14.36 -13.39 -4.69
N THR A 63 -13.39 -12.47 -4.63
CA THR A 63 -12.14 -12.55 -5.38
C THR A 63 -10.96 -12.46 -4.43
N ARG A 64 -10.08 -13.48 -4.42
CA ARG A 64 -8.90 -13.51 -3.53
C ARG A 64 -7.81 -12.53 -3.95
N ASN A 65 -7.52 -12.53 -5.26
CA ASN A 65 -6.44 -11.78 -5.89
C ASN A 65 -7.03 -10.76 -6.88
N PRO A 66 -7.60 -9.65 -6.37
CA PRO A 66 -8.32 -8.70 -7.20
C PRO A 66 -7.38 -8.00 -8.19
N ILE A 67 -7.91 -7.68 -9.36
CA ILE A 67 -7.25 -6.92 -10.41
C ILE A 67 -7.83 -5.50 -10.40
N ILE A 68 -6.98 -4.49 -10.36
CA ILE A 68 -7.36 -3.08 -10.36
C ILE A 68 -7.01 -2.48 -11.71
N GLY A 69 -7.99 -1.84 -12.35
CA GLY A 69 -7.72 -0.97 -13.50
C GLY A 69 -7.13 0.35 -13.03
N ILE A 70 -5.94 0.70 -13.52
CA ILE A 70 -5.27 1.97 -13.20
C ILE A 70 -5.33 2.87 -14.43
N HIS A 71 -6.01 4.00 -14.30
CA HIS A 71 -6.12 4.98 -15.39
C HIS A 71 -4.76 5.61 -15.69
N SER A 72 -4.34 5.60 -16.96
CA SER A 72 -3.09 6.25 -17.37
C SER A 72 -3.27 7.76 -17.56
N HIS A 73 -2.16 8.50 -17.59
CA HIS A 73 -2.13 9.91 -17.96
C HIS A 73 -1.51 10.09 -19.33
N ARG A 74 -1.96 11.11 -20.05
CA ARG A 74 -1.36 11.53 -21.31
C ARG A 74 -0.02 12.23 -21.04
N ASP A 75 1.01 11.86 -21.78
CA ASP A 75 2.23 12.65 -21.91
C ASP A 75 2.13 13.46 -23.20
N GLU A 76 1.86 14.75 -23.10
CA GLU A 76 1.72 15.61 -24.30
C GLU A 76 3.04 15.80 -25.04
N GLU A 77 4.16 15.78 -24.32
CA GLU A 77 5.50 15.97 -24.89
C GLU A 77 5.92 14.76 -25.72
N HIS A 78 5.67 13.55 -25.22
CA HIS A 78 6.09 12.31 -25.86
C HIS A 78 4.99 11.69 -26.75
N GLY A 79 3.75 12.16 -26.63
CA GLY A 79 2.60 11.66 -27.39
C GLY A 79 2.12 10.27 -26.97
N ASP A 80 2.67 9.72 -25.89
CA ASP A 80 2.29 8.43 -25.31
C ASP A 80 1.44 8.61 -24.04
N ASP A 81 1.16 7.51 -23.33
CA ASP A 81 0.57 7.54 -22.01
C ASP A 81 1.38 6.74 -21.00
N PHE A 82 1.23 7.10 -19.73
CA PHE A 82 2.03 6.55 -18.65
C PHE A 82 1.23 6.34 -17.37
N ILE A 83 1.74 5.47 -16.51
CA ILE A 83 1.30 5.31 -15.13
C ILE A 83 2.50 5.60 -14.24
N VAL A 84 2.34 6.41 -13.19
CA VAL A 84 3.40 6.58 -12.19
C VAL A 84 3.54 5.29 -11.40
N ALA A 85 4.76 4.75 -11.30
CA ALA A 85 4.98 3.40 -10.78
C ALA A 85 4.55 3.23 -9.31
N SER A 86 4.56 4.30 -8.52
CA SER A 86 4.10 4.28 -7.12
C SER A 86 2.66 3.81 -6.96
N TYR A 87 1.75 4.13 -7.88
CA TYR A 87 0.37 3.63 -7.83
C TYR A 87 0.28 2.10 -7.99
N LEU A 88 1.03 1.54 -8.95
CA LEU A 88 1.07 0.08 -9.13
C LEU A 88 1.71 -0.60 -7.92
N LYS A 89 2.86 -0.10 -7.44
CA LYS A 89 3.54 -0.61 -6.25
C LYS A 89 2.61 -0.58 -5.03
N TRP A 90 1.82 0.49 -4.88
CA TRP A 90 0.85 0.65 -3.80
C TRP A 90 -0.26 -0.40 -3.86
N VAL A 91 -0.86 -0.61 -5.04
CA VAL A 91 -1.84 -1.68 -5.29
C VAL A 91 -1.27 -3.07 -4.98
N GLU A 92 -0.07 -3.37 -5.48
CA GLU A 92 0.58 -4.67 -5.31
C GLU A 92 0.96 -4.96 -3.86
N SER A 93 1.40 -3.94 -3.11
CA SER A 93 1.76 -4.07 -1.70
C SER A 93 0.60 -4.54 -0.82
N ALA A 94 -0.64 -4.26 -1.21
CA ALA A 94 -1.86 -4.66 -0.51
C ALA A 94 -2.45 -6.00 -1.03
N GLY A 95 -1.76 -6.66 -1.97
CA GLY A 95 -2.15 -7.94 -2.55
C GLY A 95 -3.15 -7.83 -3.70
N GLY A 96 -3.19 -6.68 -4.38
CA GLY A 96 -3.85 -6.53 -5.68
C GLY A 96 -2.89 -6.77 -6.84
N ARG A 97 -3.43 -6.80 -8.06
CA ARG A 97 -2.66 -6.76 -9.31
C ARG A 97 -3.17 -5.59 -10.16
N GLY A 98 -2.32 -4.98 -10.99
CA GLY A 98 -2.71 -3.87 -11.84
C GLY A 98 -2.87 -4.24 -13.31
N VAL A 99 -3.85 -3.65 -13.98
CA VAL A 99 -3.93 -3.54 -15.45
C VAL A 99 -4.02 -2.08 -15.84
N ARG A 100 -3.51 -1.72 -17.01
CA ARG A 100 -3.64 -0.36 -17.55
C ARG A 100 -5.05 -0.14 -18.10
N ILE A 101 -5.64 1.00 -17.77
CA ILE A 101 -6.73 1.60 -18.55
C ILE A 101 -6.11 2.71 -19.41
N PRO A 102 -6.08 2.58 -20.75
CA PRO A 102 -5.55 3.62 -21.63
C PRO A 102 -6.26 4.97 -21.44
N TYR A 103 -5.53 6.08 -21.57
CA TYR A 103 -6.07 7.42 -21.35
C TYR A 103 -7.28 7.72 -22.23
N ASN A 104 -7.22 7.32 -23.51
CA ASN A 104 -8.31 7.49 -24.48
C ASN A 104 -9.07 6.18 -24.76
N ALA A 105 -9.18 5.29 -23.76
CA ALA A 105 -9.89 4.01 -23.94
C ALA A 105 -11.31 4.25 -24.47
N THR A 106 -11.71 3.49 -25.49
CA THR A 106 -13.06 3.59 -26.04
C THR A 106 -14.08 2.97 -25.10
N LYS A 107 -15.36 3.28 -25.29
CA LYS A 107 -16.44 2.66 -24.50
C LYS A 107 -16.46 1.15 -24.65
N GLU A 108 -16.19 0.66 -25.86
CA GLU A 108 -16.14 -0.77 -26.15
C GLU A 108 -14.98 -1.47 -25.43
N GLU A 109 -13.80 -0.83 -25.38
CA GLU A 109 -12.66 -1.33 -24.61
C GLU A 109 -12.99 -1.35 -23.11
N LEU A 110 -13.59 -0.27 -22.60
CA LEU A 110 -13.98 -0.14 -21.19
C LEU A 110 -15.09 -1.13 -20.80
N ASP A 111 -16.04 -1.42 -21.67
CA ASP A 111 -17.11 -2.39 -21.41
C ASP A 111 -16.58 -3.80 -21.16
N VAL A 112 -15.50 -4.17 -21.84
CA VAL A 112 -14.81 -5.45 -21.62
C VAL A 112 -13.95 -5.37 -20.37
N LEU A 113 -13.16 -4.31 -20.23
CA LEU A 113 -12.18 -4.16 -19.16
C LEU A 113 -12.85 -4.06 -17.78
N LEU A 114 -13.90 -3.26 -17.64
CA LEU A 114 -14.58 -3.01 -16.36
C LEU A 114 -15.33 -4.24 -15.82
N LYS A 115 -15.73 -5.17 -16.69
CA LYS A 115 -16.27 -6.49 -16.30
C LYS A 115 -15.19 -7.51 -15.93
N SER A 116 -13.94 -7.21 -16.29
CA SER A 116 -12.79 -8.09 -16.08
C SER A 116 -11.98 -7.73 -14.83
N VAL A 117 -12.01 -6.45 -14.42
CA VAL A 117 -11.33 -5.94 -13.22
C VAL A 117 -12.29 -5.82 -12.05
N ASN A 118 -11.74 -5.77 -10.83
CA ASN A 118 -12.47 -5.76 -9.57
C ASN A 118 -12.60 -4.36 -8.94
N GLY A 119 -12.10 -3.32 -9.61
CA GLY A 119 -12.18 -1.94 -9.16
C GLY A 119 -11.29 -1.04 -10.02
N VAL A 120 -11.44 0.28 -9.86
CA VAL A 120 -10.65 1.28 -10.60
C VAL A 120 -9.95 2.25 -9.66
N LEU A 121 -8.71 2.59 -10.01
CA LEU A 121 -7.94 3.66 -9.41
C LEU A 121 -7.80 4.81 -10.42
N PHE A 122 -8.28 6.00 -10.03
CA PHE A 122 -7.98 7.27 -10.66
C PHE A 122 -6.77 7.90 -9.94
N PRO A 123 -5.59 7.94 -10.58
CA PRO A 123 -4.39 8.48 -9.96
C PRO A 123 -4.39 10.01 -9.98
N GLY A 124 -3.45 10.59 -9.23
CA GLY A 124 -3.13 12.01 -9.30
C GLY A 124 -2.34 12.36 -10.55
N GLY A 125 -2.44 13.61 -10.98
CA GLY A 125 -1.87 14.15 -12.21
C GLY A 125 -2.40 15.56 -12.48
N SER A 126 -2.62 15.90 -13.74
CA SER A 126 -3.25 17.16 -14.14
C SER A 126 -4.28 16.97 -15.26
N GLY A 127 -5.20 17.94 -15.38
CA GLY A 127 -6.17 18.05 -16.46
C GLY A 127 -7.59 17.58 -16.09
N ASP A 128 -8.57 18.02 -16.87
CA ASP A 128 -9.98 17.69 -16.66
C ASP A 128 -10.27 16.19 -16.85
N PRO A 129 -11.34 15.65 -16.24
CA PRO A 129 -11.78 14.28 -16.51
C PRO A 129 -12.08 14.12 -17.99
N ASN A 130 -11.51 13.07 -18.59
CA ASN A 130 -11.71 12.76 -19.98
C ASN A 130 -12.92 11.84 -20.19
N ALA A 131 -13.25 11.55 -21.45
CA ALA A 131 -14.39 10.70 -21.81
C ALA A 131 -14.29 9.26 -21.24
N ALA A 132 -13.08 8.74 -21.03
CA ALA A 132 -12.89 7.43 -20.41
C ALA A 132 -13.22 7.49 -18.91
N ALA A 133 -12.73 8.50 -18.19
CA ALA A 133 -13.04 8.73 -16.78
C ALA A 133 -14.55 8.95 -16.55
N GLU A 134 -15.19 9.76 -17.39
CA GLU A 134 -16.66 9.96 -17.37
C GLU A 134 -17.41 8.63 -17.53
N TYR A 135 -16.99 7.82 -18.50
CA TYR A 135 -17.63 6.53 -18.78
C TYR A 135 -17.43 5.54 -17.62
N ILE A 136 -16.20 5.43 -17.11
CA ILE A 136 -15.87 4.57 -15.97
C ILE A 136 -16.72 4.93 -14.75
N TYR A 137 -16.83 6.22 -14.44
CA TYR A 137 -17.64 6.69 -13.32
C TYR A 137 -19.11 6.29 -13.50
N SER A 138 -19.68 6.52 -14.70
CA SER A 138 -21.05 6.11 -15.01
C SER A 138 -21.25 4.59 -14.85
N GLN A 139 -20.34 3.77 -15.38
CA GLN A 139 -20.44 2.31 -15.28
C GLN A 139 -20.30 1.82 -13.83
N ALA A 140 -19.41 2.42 -13.04
CA ALA A 140 -19.28 2.10 -11.62
C ALA A 140 -20.59 2.36 -10.86
N ILE A 141 -21.26 3.48 -11.13
CA ILE A 141 -22.59 3.77 -10.55
C ILE A 141 -23.62 2.72 -11.00
N GLU A 142 -23.63 2.36 -12.29
CA GLU A 142 -24.56 1.35 -12.82
C GLU A 142 -24.36 -0.04 -12.20
N PHE A 143 -23.12 -0.53 -12.10
CA PHE A 143 -22.81 -1.80 -11.45
C PHE A 143 -23.33 -1.84 -10.01
N ASN A 144 -23.03 -0.80 -9.23
CA ASN A 144 -23.47 -0.73 -7.84
C ASN A 144 -25.00 -0.62 -7.70
N ASN A 145 -25.67 0.13 -8.59
CA ASN A 145 -27.14 0.16 -8.64
C ASN A 145 -27.76 -1.21 -8.95
N ASN A 146 -27.06 -2.04 -9.72
CA ASN A 146 -27.44 -3.41 -10.02
C ASN A 146 -27.04 -4.42 -8.93
N GLY A 147 -26.49 -3.95 -7.80
CA GLY A 147 -26.06 -4.78 -6.67
C GLY A 147 -24.69 -5.43 -6.85
N ASP A 148 -23.92 -5.01 -7.85
CA ASP A 148 -22.56 -5.45 -8.10
C ASP A 148 -21.55 -4.47 -7.46
N HIS A 149 -20.87 -4.91 -6.40
CA HIS A 149 -20.00 -4.06 -5.57
C HIS A 149 -18.72 -3.69 -6.32
N PHE A 150 -18.71 -2.53 -7.00
CA PHE A 150 -17.58 -2.11 -7.83
C PHE A 150 -16.91 -0.85 -7.28
N PRO A 151 -15.76 -0.96 -6.59
CA PRO A 151 -15.11 0.18 -5.94
C PRO A 151 -14.33 1.07 -6.91
N VAL A 152 -14.35 2.37 -6.61
CA VAL A 152 -13.53 3.39 -7.28
C VAL A 152 -12.74 4.16 -6.23
N TRP A 153 -11.43 4.33 -6.47
CA TRP A 153 -10.52 5.11 -5.63
C TRP A 153 -9.99 6.31 -6.40
N GLY A 154 -10.11 7.51 -5.85
CA GLY A 154 -9.50 8.74 -6.37
C GLY A 154 -8.38 9.26 -5.48
N THR A 155 -7.22 9.54 -6.07
CA THR A 155 -6.09 10.22 -5.40
C THR A 155 -5.81 11.55 -6.08
N CYS A 156 -5.75 12.67 -5.35
CA CYS A 156 -5.42 14.00 -5.86
C CYS A 156 -6.26 14.39 -7.10
N LEU A 157 -5.72 14.37 -8.32
CA LEU A 157 -6.54 14.55 -9.53
C LEU A 157 -7.73 13.59 -9.62
N GLY A 158 -7.57 12.33 -9.22
CA GLY A 158 -8.68 11.39 -9.16
C GLY A 158 -9.76 11.78 -8.15
N PHE A 159 -9.40 12.49 -7.06
CA PHE A 159 -10.36 13.11 -6.16
C PHE A 159 -11.08 14.27 -6.85
N GLU A 160 -10.34 15.15 -7.52
CA GLU A 160 -10.86 16.30 -8.27
C GLU A 160 -11.87 15.87 -9.35
N TRP A 161 -11.52 14.85 -10.14
CA TRP A 161 -12.43 14.24 -11.12
C TRP A 161 -13.72 13.73 -10.49
N LEU A 162 -13.65 13.03 -9.35
CA LEU A 162 -14.85 12.53 -8.67
C LEU A 162 -15.76 13.66 -8.13
N VAL A 163 -15.19 14.83 -7.81
CA VAL A 163 -15.94 16.04 -7.46
C VAL A 163 -16.61 16.63 -8.70
N GLU A 164 -15.85 16.86 -9.77
CA GLU A 164 -16.36 17.43 -11.03
C GLU A 164 -17.46 16.58 -11.66
N LEU A 165 -17.24 15.26 -11.75
CA LEU A 165 -18.17 14.30 -12.33
C LEU A 165 -19.47 14.23 -11.53
N GLN A 166 -19.39 14.17 -10.20
CA GLN A 166 -20.59 14.15 -9.35
C GLN A 166 -21.35 15.49 -9.38
N ALA A 167 -20.64 16.61 -9.45
CA ALA A 167 -21.25 17.92 -9.61
C ALA A 167 -21.83 18.14 -11.02
N GLY A 168 -21.30 17.45 -12.03
CA GLY A 168 -21.54 17.75 -13.43
C GLY A 168 -21.07 19.16 -13.79
N ASN A 169 -19.92 19.58 -13.25
CA ASN A 169 -19.34 20.91 -13.43
C ASN A 169 -17.80 20.84 -13.35
N HIS A 170 -17.11 20.99 -14.49
CA HIS A 170 -15.64 20.94 -14.56
C HIS A 170 -14.97 22.23 -14.04
N SER A 171 -15.74 23.24 -13.64
CA SER A 171 -15.23 24.49 -13.06
C SER A 171 -15.58 24.63 -11.58
N ILE A 172 -15.85 23.53 -10.89
CA ILE A 172 -16.23 23.55 -9.47
C ILE A 172 -15.03 23.68 -8.52
N LEU A 173 -13.83 23.36 -8.98
CA LEU A 173 -12.65 23.37 -8.12
C LEU A 173 -12.23 24.80 -7.75
N ASP A 174 -11.73 24.93 -6.54
CA ASP A 174 -11.15 26.14 -5.98
C ASP A 174 -9.62 26.05 -6.03
N HIS A 175 -8.97 27.21 -6.03
CA HIS A 175 -7.52 27.26 -5.82
C HIS A 175 -7.16 26.98 -4.35
N VAL A 176 -6.20 26.09 -4.15
CA VAL A 176 -5.71 25.64 -2.83
C VAL A 176 -4.19 25.60 -2.89
N ASP A 177 -3.48 26.32 -2.02
CA ASP A 177 -2.00 26.27 -1.99
C ASP A 177 -1.50 25.16 -1.08
N ALA A 178 -1.43 23.95 -1.62
CA ALA A 178 -0.99 22.77 -0.89
C ALA A 178 0.03 21.95 -1.70
N ASP A 179 0.86 22.62 -2.49
CA ASP A 179 1.94 21.97 -3.21
C ASP A 179 3.14 21.70 -2.31
N ASN A 180 3.73 20.51 -2.46
CA ASN A 180 4.90 20.03 -1.74
C ASN A 180 4.84 20.25 -0.21
N VAL A 181 3.77 19.81 0.45
CA VAL A 181 3.65 19.88 1.92
C VAL A 181 3.14 18.58 2.53
N SER A 182 3.69 18.22 3.69
CA SER A 182 3.12 17.19 4.57
C SER A 182 2.20 17.82 5.60
N SER A 183 0.95 17.35 5.69
CA SER A 183 -0.11 17.95 6.52
C SER A 183 -0.80 16.94 7.44
N THR A 184 -1.52 17.47 8.42
CA THR A 184 -2.43 16.72 9.29
C THR A 184 -3.86 16.79 8.74
N LEU A 185 -4.71 15.85 9.16
CA LEU A 185 -6.13 15.84 8.85
C LEU A 185 -6.97 16.28 10.04
N GLN A 186 -8.02 17.05 9.77
CA GLN A 186 -9.09 17.34 10.73
C GLN A 186 -10.27 16.41 10.42
N PHE A 187 -10.47 15.38 11.26
CA PHE A 187 -11.53 14.39 11.05
C PHE A 187 -12.93 14.95 11.33
N HIS A 188 -13.89 14.56 10.49
CA HIS A 188 -15.31 14.86 10.62
C HIS A 188 -16.09 13.58 10.95
N HIS A 189 -17.07 13.71 11.84
CA HIS A 189 -17.97 12.62 12.27
C HIS A 189 -19.44 13.04 12.22
N ASN A 190 -19.77 14.02 11.38
CA ASN A 190 -21.10 14.63 11.27
C ASN A 190 -22.07 13.87 10.36
N PHE A 191 -21.78 12.59 10.06
CA PHE A 191 -22.64 11.70 9.29
C PHE A 191 -23.14 10.54 10.17
N GLN A 192 -24.22 9.87 9.77
CA GLN A 192 -24.77 8.75 10.53
C GLN A 192 -23.89 7.50 10.37
N GLY A 193 -23.41 6.95 11.49
CA GLY A 193 -22.61 5.72 11.51
C GLY A 193 -21.11 5.95 11.63
N GLU A 194 -20.33 4.90 11.42
CA GLU A 194 -18.87 4.95 11.34
C GLU A 194 -18.45 5.01 9.87
N SER A 195 -17.39 5.78 9.57
CA SER A 195 -16.80 5.80 8.22
C SER A 195 -16.32 4.42 7.83
N ARG A 196 -16.53 4.03 6.57
CA ARG A 196 -15.96 2.79 6.05
C ARG A 196 -14.44 2.91 5.93
N LEU A 197 -13.97 4.03 5.38
CA LEU A 197 -12.54 4.29 5.18
C LEU A 197 -11.79 4.47 6.51
N PHE A 198 -12.09 5.51 7.29
CA PHE A 198 -11.35 5.77 8.53
C PHE A 198 -11.77 4.87 9.70
N GLY A 199 -12.91 4.19 9.60
CA GLY A 199 -13.29 3.13 10.54
C GLY A 199 -12.60 1.79 10.29
N PHE A 200 -11.85 1.65 9.19
CA PHE A 200 -11.16 0.40 8.83
C PHE A 200 -10.04 0.02 9.81
N SER A 201 -9.28 1.00 10.29
CA SER A 201 -8.13 0.77 11.19
C SER A 201 -7.82 1.98 12.05
N HIS A 202 -7.44 1.73 13.30
CA HIS A 202 -6.95 2.74 14.24
C HIS A 202 -5.62 3.38 13.82
N HIS A 203 -4.89 2.81 12.86
CA HIS A 203 -3.66 3.42 12.37
C HIS A 203 -3.94 4.85 11.89
N PHE A 204 -5.08 5.10 11.23
CA PHE A 204 -5.46 6.42 10.72
C PHE A 204 -5.56 7.51 11.79
N ASP A 205 -5.72 7.17 13.08
CA ASP A 205 -5.78 8.15 14.18
C ASP A 205 -4.54 9.06 14.21
N VAL A 206 -3.38 8.58 13.75
CA VAL A 206 -2.14 9.36 13.70
C VAL A 206 -2.23 10.57 12.77
N LEU A 207 -3.06 10.51 11.72
CA LEU A 207 -3.24 11.58 10.74
C LEU A 207 -3.79 12.86 11.37
N ALA A 208 -4.45 12.78 12.53
CA ALA A 208 -4.92 13.95 13.26
C ALA A 208 -3.81 14.77 13.94
N THR A 209 -2.62 14.18 14.13
CA THR A 209 -1.58 14.78 14.98
C THR A 209 -0.20 14.83 14.35
N LYS A 210 0.06 14.03 13.31
CA LYS A 210 1.34 14.04 12.59
C LYS A 210 1.16 14.50 11.14
N PRO A 211 2.04 15.39 10.64
CA PRO A 211 2.03 15.83 9.25
C PRO A 211 2.55 14.72 8.34
N ILE A 212 1.66 13.83 7.88
CA ILE A 212 2.02 12.62 7.12
C ILE A 212 1.45 12.63 5.71
N THR A 213 0.34 13.34 5.49
CA THR A 213 -0.33 13.34 4.19
C THR A 213 0.47 14.18 3.20
N ALA A 214 1.01 13.57 2.16
CA ALA A 214 1.78 14.25 1.13
C ALA A 214 0.85 14.98 0.15
N ASN A 215 0.93 16.31 0.08
CA ASN A 215 0.10 17.15 -0.78
C ASN A 215 0.94 17.79 -1.90
N PHE A 216 0.39 17.75 -3.12
CA PHE A 216 1.00 18.22 -4.37
C PHE A 216 -0.07 18.75 -5.33
N HIS A 217 -0.91 19.66 -4.84
CA HIS A 217 -2.06 20.17 -5.59
C HIS A 217 -2.21 21.69 -5.45
N PHE A 218 -2.67 22.30 -6.55
CA PHE A 218 -3.04 23.72 -6.63
C PHE A 218 -4.55 23.92 -6.75
N ASN A 219 -5.29 22.82 -6.88
CA ASN A 219 -6.73 22.76 -7.00
C ASN A 219 -7.26 21.83 -5.90
N GLY A 220 -8.49 22.09 -5.49
CA GLY A 220 -9.24 21.22 -4.59
C GLY A 220 -10.66 21.74 -4.50
N ILE A 221 -11.38 21.39 -3.43
CA ILE A 221 -12.67 22.01 -3.14
C ILE A 221 -12.69 22.52 -1.71
N LEU A 222 -12.91 23.83 -1.56
CA LEU A 222 -13.04 24.44 -0.24
C LEU A 222 -14.24 23.82 0.48
N LYS A 223 -14.10 23.64 1.79
CA LYS A 223 -15.15 23.00 2.59
C LYS A 223 -16.50 23.72 2.48
N SER A 224 -16.46 25.06 2.46
CA SER A 224 -17.66 25.90 2.30
C SER A 224 -18.31 25.73 0.94
N HIS A 225 -17.53 25.60 -0.14
CA HIS A 225 -18.03 25.41 -1.50
C HIS A 225 -18.62 24.01 -1.69
N PHE A 226 -17.96 23.00 -1.13
CA PHE A 226 -18.51 21.64 -1.07
C PHE A 226 -19.88 21.64 -0.37
N ASP A 227 -19.97 22.25 0.81
CA ASP A 227 -21.21 22.30 1.60
C ASP A 227 -22.35 23.06 0.91
N ALA A 228 -22.01 24.05 0.08
CA ALA A 228 -22.97 24.80 -0.73
C ALA A 228 -23.44 24.06 -1.99
N THR A 229 -22.86 22.89 -2.30
CA THR A 229 -23.16 22.13 -3.52
C THR A 229 -24.00 20.89 -3.20
N ASP A 230 -25.31 20.99 -3.39
CA ASP A 230 -26.28 19.93 -3.08
C ASP A 230 -25.94 18.57 -3.73
N LYS A 231 -25.42 18.57 -4.96
CA LYS A 231 -25.02 17.33 -5.64
C LYS A 231 -23.89 16.59 -4.94
N LEU A 232 -22.98 17.32 -4.29
CA LEU A 232 -21.87 16.73 -3.52
C LEU A 232 -22.35 16.31 -2.14
N THR A 233 -23.02 17.19 -1.41
CA THR A 233 -23.48 16.91 -0.04
C THR A 233 -24.55 15.82 0.02
N SER A 234 -25.34 15.63 -1.04
CA SER A 234 -26.29 14.53 -1.13
C SER A 234 -25.62 13.18 -1.34
N PHE A 235 -24.48 13.13 -2.05
CA PHE A 235 -23.83 11.89 -2.49
C PHE A 235 -22.66 11.44 -1.61
N TYR A 236 -21.88 12.38 -1.08
CA TYR A 236 -20.66 12.11 -0.33
C TYR A 236 -20.80 12.48 1.16
N ASN A 237 -20.10 11.74 2.01
CA ASN A 237 -19.77 12.13 3.39
C ASN A 237 -18.34 12.68 3.40
N VAL A 238 -18.17 13.93 3.84
CA VAL A 238 -16.83 14.47 4.13
C VAL A 238 -16.27 13.76 5.36
N LEU A 239 -15.08 13.19 5.23
CA LEU A 239 -14.42 12.43 6.27
C LEU A 239 -13.32 13.22 6.97
N ALA A 240 -12.60 14.04 6.21
CA ALA A 240 -11.54 14.88 6.74
C ALA A 240 -11.38 16.16 5.92
N THR A 241 -10.89 17.21 6.57
CA THR A 241 -10.40 18.44 5.93
C THR A 241 -8.92 18.66 6.25
N SER A 242 -8.27 19.52 5.48
CA SER A 242 -6.94 20.06 5.80
C SER A 242 -6.96 21.55 5.47
N ASP A 243 -5.99 22.28 6.02
CA ASP A 243 -5.78 23.68 5.68
C ASP A 243 -4.61 23.79 4.70
N ASP A 244 -4.73 24.71 3.74
CA ASP A 244 -3.67 25.07 2.81
C ASP A 244 -2.63 26.01 3.46
N GLN A 245 -1.60 26.41 2.72
CA GLN A 245 -0.55 27.29 3.24
C GLN A 245 -1.04 28.71 3.57
N GLN A 246 -2.22 29.13 3.09
CA GLN A 246 -2.87 30.39 3.46
C GLN A 246 -3.91 30.24 4.57
N GLY A 247 -4.12 29.02 5.07
CA GLY A 247 -5.12 28.71 6.10
C GLY A 247 -6.54 28.55 5.56
N GLN A 248 -6.72 28.32 4.27
CA GLN A 248 -8.03 27.96 3.70
C GLN A 248 -8.30 26.47 3.89
N THR A 249 -9.48 26.16 4.43
CA THR A 249 -9.88 24.77 4.69
C THR A 249 -10.50 24.13 3.46
N TYR A 250 -9.90 23.04 2.99
CA TYR A 250 -10.39 22.22 1.87
C TYR A 250 -10.75 20.80 2.31
N VAL A 251 -11.58 20.12 1.52
CA VAL A 251 -11.93 18.71 1.73
C VAL A 251 -10.74 17.83 1.37
N ALA A 252 -10.23 17.05 2.33
CA ALA A 252 -9.05 16.21 2.15
C ALA A 252 -9.40 14.73 1.94
N ALA A 253 -10.57 14.28 2.40
CA ALA A 253 -11.06 12.93 2.15
C ALA A 253 -12.59 12.87 2.21
N PHE A 254 -13.18 12.05 1.34
CA PHE A 254 -14.60 11.71 1.38
C PHE A 254 -14.86 10.23 1.03
N GLU A 255 -16.04 9.75 1.39
CA GLU A 255 -16.60 8.50 0.88
C GLU A 255 -18.03 8.73 0.39
N ALA A 256 -18.44 8.05 -0.68
CA ALA A 256 -19.84 8.08 -1.12
C ALA A 256 -20.73 7.40 -0.08
N LYS A 257 -21.96 7.88 0.10
CA LYS A 257 -22.86 7.35 1.13
C LYS A 257 -23.25 5.91 0.84
N ASP A 258 -23.70 5.67 -0.40
CA ASP A 258 -24.31 4.40 -0.81
C ASP A 258 -23.45 3.60 -1.80
N TYR A 259 -22.32 4.17 -2.26
CA TYR A 259 -21.43 3.56 -3.26
C TYR A 259 -20.03 3.32 -2.66
N PRO A 260 -19.30 2.28 -3.10
CA PRO A 260 -17.91 2.05 -2.70
C PRO A 260 -16.94 2.98 -3.45
N ILE A 261 -17.23 4.28 -3.44
CA ILE A 261 -16.41 5.32 -4.05
C ILE A 261 -15.74 6.10 -2.93
N TYR A 262 -14.41 6.21 -3.01
CA TYR A 262 -13.57 6.80 -1.98
C TYR A 262 -12.55 7.72 -2.62
N ALA A 263 -12.21 8.80 -1.95
CA ALA A 263 -11.19 9.69 -2.45
C ALA A 263 -10.39 10.37 -1.34
N VAL A 264 -9.12 10.62 -1.65
CA VAL A 264 -8.20 11.41 -0.83
C VAL A 264 -7.51 12.46 -1.72
N GLN A 265 -7.42 13.70 -1.25
CA GLN A 265 -6.76 14.78 -1.99
C GLN A 265 -5.23 14.66 -1.92
N PHE A 266 -4.71 14.03 -0.86
CA PHE A 266 -3.29 13.74 -0.68
C PHE A 266 -2.87 12.41 -1.33
N HIS A 267 -1.56 12.16 -1.35
CA HIS A 267 -0.93 11.04 -2.05
C HIS A 267 -0.39 9.96 -1.10
N PRO A 268 -1.19 8.94 -0.71
CA PRO A 268 -0.71 7.85 0.13
C PRO A 268 0.37 7.00 -0.55
N GLU A 269 0.41 6.93 -1.88
CA GLU A 269 1.39 6.15 -2.63
C GLU A 269 2.82 6.71 -2.57
N LYS A 270 2.96 8.02 -2.28
CA LYS A 270 4.28 8.69 -2.26
C LYS A 270 5.13 8.29 -1.07
N ASN A 271 4.52 8.12 0.11
CA ASN A 271 5.24 7.87 1.37
C ASN A 271 6.25 6.70 1.31
N PRO A 272 5.94 5.54 0.68
CA PRO A 272 6.91 4.45 0.55
C PRO A 272 7.73 4.44 -0.75
N TYR A 273 7.34 5.18 -1.80
CA TYR A 273 7.84 4.93 -3.16
C TYR A 273 8.45 6.12 -3.89
N GLU A 274 8.17 7.36 -3.50
CA GLU A 274 8.68 8.55 -4.16
C GLU A 274 9.67 9.27 -3.24
N ILE A 275 10.96 8.97 -3.36
CA ILE A 275 12.01 9.32 -2.38
C ILE A 275 12.91 10.44 -2.95
N GLY A 276 12.33 11.32 -3.78
CA GLY A 276 13.06 12.30 -4.57
C GLY A 276 14.12 13.06 -3.75
N ASP A 277 15.32 13.15 -4.30
CA ASP A 277 16.55 13.54 -3.59
C ASP A 277 16.55 15.00 -3.10
N ASP A 278 16.68 15.17 -1.77
CA ASP A 278 16.87 16.46 -1.11
C ASP A 278 18.17 17.16 -1.52
N LYS A 279 19.20 16.40 -1.97
CA LYS A 279 20.52 16.93 -2.34
C LYS A 279 20.54 17.67 -3.68
N THR A 280 19.52 17.50 -4.50
CA THR A 280 19.38 18.21 -5.78
C THR A 280 18.44 19.41 -5.72
N GLY A 281 17.82 19.67 -4.56
CA GLY A 281 16.78 20.69 -4.41
C GLY A 281 15.45 20.29 -5.06
N GLY A 282 15.16 18.98 -5.14
CA GLY A 282 13.98 18.43 -5.80
C GLY A 282 12.66 18.76 -5.11
N THR A 283 11.58 18.68 -5.90
CA THR A 283 10.20 19.06 -5.55
C THR A 283 9.49 18.11 -4.58
N MET A 284 10.12 17.04 -4.09
CA MET A 284 9.50 16.02 -3.22
C MET A 284 10.11 15.98 -1.79
N ASN A 285 10.91 16.97 -1.43
CA ASN A 285 11.69 16.99 -0.18
C ASN A 285 10.85 17.04 1.11
N LEU A 286 9.54 17.28 1.01
CA LEU A 286 8.65 17.38 2.17
C LEU A 286 7.71 16.17 2.33
N VAL A 287 7.88 15.10 1.54
CA VAL A 287 7.16 13.84 1.76
C VAL A 287 7.68 13.15 3.03
N ASP A 288 6.77 12.78 3.93
CA ASP A 288 7.14 12.03 5.13
C ASP A 288 7.36 10.55 4.79
N HIS A 289 8.57 10.06 5.05
CA HIS A 289 9.00 8.66 4.87
C HIS A 289 9.17 7.90 6.20
N SER A 290 8.55 8.37 7.28
CA SER A 290 8.60 7.69 8.58
C SER A 290 7.93 6.32 8.51
N GLN A 291 8.26 5.46 9.49
CA GLN A 291 7.60 4.17 9.63
C GLN A 291 6.08 4.33 9.72
N GLU A 292 5.59 5.32 10.46
CA GLU A 292 4.17 5.61 10.56
C GLU A 292 3.56 5.98 9.21
N ALA A 293 4.20 6.85 8.43
CA ALA A 293 3.72 7.21 7.11
C ALA A 293 3.61 6.01 6.15
N ILE A 294 4.60 5.11 6.19
CA ILE A 294 4.60 3.87 5.40
C ILE A 294 3.44 2.95 5.85
N VAL A 295 3.24 2.77 7.16
CA VAL A 295 2.13 1.95 7.68
C VAL A 295 0.78 2.53 7.28
N ILE A 296 0.63 3.85 7.26
CA ILE A 296 -0.61 4.52 6.84
C ILE A 296 -0.88 4.33 5.35
N SER A 297 0.15 4.52 4.52
CA SER A 297 0.09 4.23 3.08
C SER A 297 -0.43 2.81 2.82
N GLN A 298 0.17 1.81 3.47
CA GLN A 298 -0.24 0.41 3.38
C GLN A 298 -1.66 0.19 3.90
N THR A 299 -2.06 0.89 4.96
CA THR A 299 -3.42 0.77 5.53
C THR A 299 -4.48 1.26 4.54
N PHE A 300 -4.24 2.36 3.82
CA PHE A 300 -5.12 2.80 2.73
C PHE A 300 -5.19 1.77 1.60
N GLY A 301 -4.05 1.20 1.20
CA GLY A 301 -3.99 0.16 0.16
C GLY A 301 -4.79 -1.08 0.56
N HIS A 302 -4.63 -1.55 1.80
CA HIS A 302 -5.38 -2.69 2.32
C HIS A 302 -6.89 -2.45 2.37
N PHE A 303 -7.32 -1.23 2.71
CA PHE A 303 -8.73 -0.87 2.65
C PHE A 303 -9.28 -0.99 1.22
N PHE A 304 -8.63 -0.33 0.25
CA PHE A 304 -9.11 -0.30 -1.13
C PHE A 304 -9.11 -1.70 -1.77
N ILE A 305 -8.03 -2.46 -1.61
CA ILE A 305 -7.98 -3.85 -2.09
C ILE A 305 -9.00 -4.72 -1.35
N GLY A 306 -9.26 -4.47 -0.06
CA GLY A 306 -10.34 -5.10 0.69
C GLY A 306 -11.73 -4.90 0.07
N GLU A 307 -12.02 -3.69 -0.42
CA GLU A 307 -13.25 -3.39 -1.15
C GLU A 307 -13.31 -4.12 -2.50
N ALA A 308 -12.21 -4.19 -3.23
CA ALA A 308 -12.14 -4.87 -4.53
C ALA A 308 -12.35 -6.39 -4.43
N ARG A 309 -12.09 -7.01 -3.27
CA ARG A 309 -12.37 -8.44 -3.05
C ARG A 309 -13.87 -8.80 -3.02
N ARG A 310 -14.76 -7.80 -3.06
CA ARG A 310 -16.21 -7.95 -2.82
C ARG A 310 -17.06 -8.09 -4.09
N ASN A 311 -16.47 -8.12 -5.28
CA ASN A 311 -17.12 -8.56 -6.52
C ASN A 311 -16.40 -9.77 -7.13
N GLY A 312 -17.10 -10.48 -8.01
CA GLY A 312 -16.62 -11.69 -8.70
C GLY A 312 -16.14 -11.43 -10.13
N HIS A 313 -15.81 -10.19 -10.50
CA HIS A 313 -15.29 -9.86 -11.83
C HIS A 313 -13.99 -10.61 -12.11
N ALA A 314 -13.83 -11.06 -13.35
CA ALA A 314 -12.66 -11.77 -13.80
C ALA A 314 -12.56 -11.72 -15.31
N PHE A 315 -11.35 -11.80 -15.84
CA PHE A 315 -11.13 -12.04 -17.25
C PHE A 315 -11.71 -13.41 -17.64
N ALA A 316 -12.42 -13.45 -18.76
CA ALA A 316 -12.95 -14.72 -19.28
C ALA A 316 -11.85 -15.65 -19.81
N ASP A 317 -10.77 -15.07 -20.35
CA ASP A 317 -9.62 -15.80 -20.89
C ASP A 317 -8.37 -15.54 -20.02
N PRO A 318 -7.79 -16.58 -19.40
CA PRO A 318 -6.55 -16.46 -18.63
C PRO A 318 -5.35 -15.94 -19.44
N ALA A 319 -5.31 -16.17 -20.76
CA ALA A 319 -4.24 -15.62 -21.59
C ALA A 319 -4.40 -14.10 -21.74
N ALA A 320 -5.61 -13.63 -22.01
CA ALA A 320 -5.93 -12.19 -22.03
C ALA A 320 -5.66 -11.52 -20.67
N GLU A 321 -5.95 -12.20 -19.55
CA GLU A 321 -5.56 -11.71 -18.21
C GLU A 321 -4.05 -11.50 -18.13
N ARG A 322 -3.27 -12.55 -18.40
CA ARG A 322 -1.80 -12.50 -18.31
C ARG A 322 -1.21 -11.37 -19.17
N ASP A 323 -1.73 -11.19 -20.38
CA ASP A 323 -1.21 -10.22 -21.34
C ASP A 323 -1.63 -8.77 -20.98
N ALA A 324 -2.71 -8.58 -20.20
CA ALA A 324 -3.15 -7.28 -19.72
C ALA A 324 -2.47 -6.84 -18.41
N LEU A 325 -1.99 -7.80 -17.61
CA LEU A 325 -1.39 -7.52 -16.30
C LEU A 325 -0.04 -6.78 -16.43
N LEU A 326 0.15 -5.79 -15.56
CA LEU A 326 1.40 -5.03 -15.44
C LEU A 326 2.47 -5.78 -14.63
N LEU A 327 2.72 -7.06 -14.92
CA LEU A 327 3.64 -7.91 -14.13
C LEU A 327 5.12 -7.59 -14.36
N ASN A 328 5.48 -7.20 -15.59
CA ASN A 328 6.86 -6.88 -15.98
C ASN A 328 6.88 -5.57 -16.80
N PRO A 329 6.48 -4.44 -16.21
CA PRO A 329 6.39 -3.22 -16.97
C PRO A 329 7.80 -2.67 -17.27
N THR A 330 7.98 -2.13 -18.47
CA THR A 330 9.15 -1.32 -18.78
C THR A 330 9.06 -0.02 -17.98
N LEU A 331 9.98 0.15 -17.03
CA LEU A 331 10.09 1.38 -16.25
C LEU A 331 10.98 2.39 -16.98
N SER A 332 10.56 3.65 -16.94
CA SER A 332 11.29 4.81 -17.43
C SER A 332 11.61 5.75 -16.28
N SER A 333 12.81 6.33 -16.28
CA SER A 333 13.21 7.39 -15.35
C SER A 333 13.00 8.78 -15.94
N ARG A 334 12.27 8.92 -17.06
CA ARG A 334 12.12 10.20 -17.78
C ARG A 334 11.52 11.33 -16.93
N SER A 335 10.76 10.97 -15.90
CA SER A 335 10.08 11.90 -14.99
C SER A 335 10.86 12.14 -13.69
N TYR A 336 12.06 11.59 -13.55
CA TYR A 336 12.92 11.85 -12.40
C TYR A 336 13.42 13.31 -12.41
N PRO A 337 13.45 14.05 -11.29
CA PRO A 337 13.20 13.59 -9.90
C PRO A 337 11.76 13.74 -9.41
N TYR A 338 10.80 14.14 -10.26
CA TYR A 338 9.41 14.34 -9.83
C TYR A 338 8.72 13.00 -9.52
N PHE A 339 9.01 11.98 -10.33
CA PHE A 339 8.66 10.59 -10.08
C PHE A 339 9.89 9.71 -10.22
N GLU A 340 10.11 8.78 -9.27
CA GLU A 340 11.21 7.81 -9.30
C GLU A 340 11.17 6.95 -10.56
N SER A 341 9.96 6.58 -11.01
CA SER A 341 9.77 5.81 -12.24
C SER A 341 8.34 5.91 -12.77
N THR A 342 8.20 5.79 -14.08
CA THR A 342 6.92 5.70 -14.79
C THR A 342 6.88 4.48 -15.70
N LEU A 343 5.70 3.88 -15.86
CA LEU A 343 5.44 2.83 -16.83
C LEU A 343 5.01 3.50 -18.13
N THR A 344 5.85 3.47 -19.15
CA THR A 344 5.56 4.10 -20.45
C THR A 344 5.10 3.04 -21.46
N HIS A 345 4.07 3.35 -22.24
CA HIS A 345 3.50 2.41 -23.20
C HIS A 345 3.69 2.96 -24.62
N GLY A 346 4.68 2.42 -25.35
CA GLY A 346 4.98 2.83 -26.73
C GLY A 346 6.46 2.93 -27.15
N GLY A 347 7.42 2.46 -26.36
CA GLY A 347 8.87 2.57 -26.63
C GLY A 347 9.64 1.24 -26.57
N ALA A 348 10.84 1.23 -27.16
CA ALA A 348 11.69 0.05 -27.34
C ALA A 348 12.32 -0.51 -26.05
N ASP A 349 12.72 -1.78 -26.14
CA ASP A 349 13.26 -2.69 -25.13
C ASP A 349 14.47 -2.13 -24.33
N PRO A 350 14.42 -2.09 -22.98
CA PRO A 350 15.46 -1.50 -22.12
C PRO A 350 16.62 -2.43 -21.74
N TRP A 351 16.66 -3.69 -22.17
CA TRP A 351 17.58 -4.70 -21.58
C TRP A 351 19.04 -4.68 -22.08
N ASN A 352 19.63 -3.51 -22.36
CA ASN A 352 21.05 -3.42 -22.72
C ASN A 352 21.83 -2.56 -21.71
N VAL A 353 22.14 -3.14 -20.53
CA VAL A 353 22.93 -2.49 -19.47
C VAL A 353 24.39 -2.94 -19.58
N SER A 354 25.34 -1.99 -19.60
CA SER A 354 26.77 -2.30 -19.70
C SER A 354 27.40 -2.65 -18.35
N GLU A 355 28.51 -3.39 -18.35
CA GLU A 355 29.28 -3.73 -17.14
C GLU A 355 29.77 -2.48 -16.38
N ALA A 356 30.02 -1.37 -17.09
CA ALA A 356 30.40 -0.09 -16.49
C ALA A 356 29.24 0.56 -15.70
N ASP A 357 28.00 0.35 -16.13
CA ASP A 357 26.80 0.85 -15.45
C ASP A 357 26.50 0.03 -14.19
N LEU A 358 26.73 -1.29 -14.24
CA LEU A 358 26.68 -2.17 -13.07
C LEU A 358 27.71 -1.79 -11.99
N ILE A 359 28.92 -1.39 -12.40
CA ILE A 359 29.97 -0.90 -11.48
C ILE A 359 29.53 0.39 -10.76
N ARG A 360 28.87 1.31 -11.47
CA ARG A 360 28.36 2.56 -10.90
C ARG A 360 27.19 2.32 -9.94
N LEU A 361 26.33 1.35 -10.25
CA LEU A 361 25.21 0.94 -9.39
C LEU A 361 25.70 0.39 -8.04
N VAL A 362 26.69 -0.52 -8.05
CA VAL A 362 27.24 -1.09 -6.80
C VAL A 362 27.89 -0.04 -5.91
N ALA A 363 28.52 0.98 -6.50
CA ALA A 363 29.15 2.06 -5.75
C ALA A 363 28.16 3.07 -5.16
N SER A 364 26.86 3.00 -5.50
CA SER A 364 25.85 4.00 -5.14
C SER A 364 24.71 3.48 -4.25
N VAL A 365 24.68 2.19 -3.92
CA VAL A 365 23.65 1.57 -3.06
C VAL A 365 24.25 1.13 -1.72
N ASN A 366 23.45 0.97 -0.66
CA ASN A 366 23.92 0.55 0.68
C ASN A 366 23.70 -0.96 0.96
N GLY A 367 23.20 -1.69 -0.03
CA GLY A 367 22.90 -3.11 0.06
C GLY A 367 22.42 -3.67 -1.27
N ASN A 368 22.58 -4.97 -1.46
CA ASN A 368 22.08 -5.69 -2.63
C ASN A 368 21.12 -6.81 -2.18
N LEU A 369 19.94 -6.86 -2.80
CA LEU A 369 19.00 -7.96 -2.67
C LEU A 369 19.21 -8.93 -3.84
N PHE A 370 19.44 -10.20 -3.53
CA PHE A 370 19.55 -11.29 -4.49
C PHE A 370 18.19 -11.97 -4.54
N PRO A 371 17.37 -11.69 -5.58
CA PRO A 371 15.98 -12.16 -5.61
C PRO A 371 15.88 -13.69 -5.70
N GLY A 372 16.90 -14.36 -6.25
CA GLY A 372 16.80 -15.77 -6.65
C GLY A 372 15.82 -15.94 -7.81
N GLY A 373 15.91 -17.06 -8.52
CA GLY A 373 15.00 -17.34 -9.64
C GLY A 373 15.45 -18.52 -10.49
N ASP A 374 16.77 -18.65 -10.68
CA ASP A 374 17.38 -19.81 -11.33
C ASP A 374 18.13 -20.69 -10.31
N PRO A 375 18.36 -21.98 -10.62
CA PRO A 375 19.10 -22.89 -9.74
C PRO A 375 20.54 -22.46 -9.47
N GLU A 376 21.13 -21.64 -10.36
CA GLU A 376 22.52 -21.23 -10.32
C GLU A 376 22.63 -19.69 -10.37
N PRO A 377 23.56 -19.07 -9.64
CA PRO A 377 23.76 -17.63 -9.64
C PRO A 377 24.17 -17.13 -11.02
N SER A 378 23.53 -16.05 -11.46
CA SER A 378 23.90 -15.39 -12.71
C SER A 378 25.33 -14.80 -12.63
N PRO A 379 26.01 -14.60 -13.77
CA PRO A 379 27.31 -13.91 -13.79
C PRO A 379 27.26 -12.53 -13.13
N THR A 380 26.14 -11.82 -13.31
CA THR A 380 25.88 -10.53 -12.64
C THR A 380 25.81 -10.70 -11.12
N ALA A 381 25.11 -11.72 -10.62
CA ALA A 381 25.03 -12.00 -9.19
C ALA A 381 26.42 -12.33 -8.60
N ALA A 382 27.21 -13.16 -9.28
CA ALA A 382 28.58 -13.48 -8.88
C ALA A 382 29.48 -12.23 -8.82
N PHE A 383 29.35 -11.35 -9.83
CA PHE A 383 30.06 -10.09 -9.88
C PHE A 383 29.69 -9.17 -8.71
N LEU A 384 28.38 -8.92 -8.50
CA LEU A 384 27.86 -8.07 -7.42
C LEU A 384 28.33 -8.59 -6.05
N TYR A 385 28.27 -9.90 -5.83
CA TYR A 385 28.73 -10.54 -4.60
C TYR A 385 30.23 -10.30 -4.34
N SER A 386 31.08 -10.50 -5.35
CA SER A 386 32.53 -10.29 -5.24
C SER A 386 32.86 -8.84 -4.86
N ARG A 387 32.14 -7.87 -5.43
CA ARG A 387 32.34 -6.43 -5.16
C ARG A 387 31.91 -6.04 -3.76
N VAL A 388 30.80 -6.57 -3.26
CA VAL A 388 30.37 -6.33 -1.88
C VAL A 388 31.37 -6.88 -0.87
N LEU A 389 32.00 -8.03 -1.15
CA LEU A 389 33.08 -8.55 -0.31
C LEU A 389 34.31 -7.63 -0.29
N ASP A 390 34.70 -7.08 -1.45
CA ASP A 390 35.81 -6.14 -1.54
C ASP A 390 35.53 -4.83 -0.77
N LEU A 391 34.30 -4.29 -0.88
CA LEU A 391 33.87 -3.10 -0.14
C LEU A 391 33.87 -3.32 1.39
N ASN A 392 33.31 -4.45 1.83
CA ASN A 392 33.30 -4.82 3.25
C ASN A 392 34.71 -5.02 3.80
N ARG A 393 35.62 -5.67 3.03
CA ARG A 393 37.04 -5.83 3.41
C ARG A 393 37.78 -4.49 3.53
N ASN A 394 37.37 -3.49 2.76
CA ASN A 394 37.93 -2.13 2.79
C ASN A 394 37.22 -1.21 3.80
N GLY A 395 36.39 -1.76 4.69
CA GLY A 395 35.77 -1.02 5.80
C GLY A 395 34.48 -0.28 5.44
N THR A 396 33.92 -0.49 4.25
CA THR A 396 32.61 0.07 3.84
C THR A 396 31.54 -0.96 4.17
N TYR A 397 30.66 -0.66 5.14
CA TYR A 397 29.59 -1.58 5.54
C TYR A 397 28.52 -1.68 4.45
N PHE A 398 28.33 -2.88 3.93
CA PHE A 398 27.41 -3.15 2.83
C PHE A 398 26.68 -4.48 3.07
N SER A 399 25.34 -4.44 3.07
CA SER A 399 24.51 -5.60 3.42
C SER A 399 24.11 -6.44 2.19
N LEU A 400 24.08 -7.77 2.37
CA LEU A 400 23.60 -8.73 1.37
C LEU A 400 22.34 -9.42 1.91
N TRP A 401 21.29 -9.47 1.11
CA TRP A 401 20.04 -10.15 1.45
C TRP A 401 19.67 -11.14 0.35
N GLY A 402 19.17 -12.31 0.72
CA GLY A 402 18.66 -13.31 -0.22
C GLY A 402 17.58 -14.14 0.43
N ALA A 403 16.53 -14.47 -0.32
CA ALA A 403 15.44 -15.34 0.10
C ALA A 403 15.38 -16.58 -0.82
N CYS A 404 15.03 -17.75 -0.27
CA CYS A 404 14.96 -19.02 -1.01
C CYS A 404 16.21 -19.28 -1.88
N LEU A 405 16.09 -19.38 -3.20
CA LEU A 405 17.23 -19.56 -4.12
C LEU A 405 18.26 -18.43 -4.03
N GLY A 406 17.84 -17.21 -3.66
CA GLY A 406 18.77 -16.11 -3.40
C GLY A 406 19.68 -16.36 -2.17
N PHE A 407 19.20 -17.11 -1.18
CA PHE A 407 20.04 -17.60 -0.08
C PHE A 407 21.00 -18.70 -0.55
N GLU A 408 20.51 -19.65 -1.35
CA GLU A 408 21.36 -20.71 -1.94
C GLU A 408 22.48 -20.13 -2.81
N TRP A 409 22.17 -19.11 -3.62
CA TRP A 409 23.16 -18.35 -4.40
C TRP A 409 24.21 -17.72 -3.50
N LEU A 410 23.83 -17.05 -2.40
CA LEU A 410 24.79 -16.43 -1.49
C LEU A 410 25.70 -17.48 -0.82
N VAL A 411 25.14 -18.64 -0.45
CA VAL A 411 25.91 -19.76 0.11
C VAL A 411 26.87 -20.32 -0.93
N GLN A 412 26.40 -20.57 -2.15
CA GLN A 412 27.21 -21.08 -3.25
C GLN A 412 28.33 -20.11 -3.65
N LEU A 413 28.03 -18.82 -3.76
CA LEU A 413 29.02 -17.79 -4.09
C LEU A 413 30.07 -17.62 -2.98
N HIS A 414 29.69 -17.81 -1.71
CA HIS A 414 30.62 -17.71 -0.59
C HIS A 414 31.53 -18.94 -0.45
N THR A 415 30.97 -20.13 -0.65
CA THR A 415 31.64 -21.40 -0.30
C THR A 415 32.14 -22.19 -1.52
N GLY A 416 31.60 -21.92 -2.70
CA GLY A 416 31.79 -22.72 -3.90
C GLY A 416 31.05 -24.06 -3.89
N ASP A 417 30.19 -24.36 -2.90
CA ASP A 417 29.50 -25.66 -2.78
C ASP A 417 28.07 -25.53 -2.20
N LEU A 418 27.06 -25.90 -2.98
CA LEU A 418 25.64 -25.92 -2.57
C LEU A 418 25.33 -27.02 -1.55
N ARG A 419 26.11 -28.11 -1.52
CA ARG A 419 25.85 -29.30 -0.67
C ARG A 419 25.96 -29.04 0.83
N ILE A 420 26.49 -27.87 1.21
CA ILE A 420 26.59 -27.45 2.62
C ILE A 420 25.21 -27.24 3.27
N LEU A 421 24.15 -27.08 2.48
CA LEU A 421 22.78 -26.94 2.98
C LEU A 421 22.05 -28.27 3.17
N ASP A 422 22.63 -29.39 2.74
CA ASP A 422 21.99 -30.71 2.80
C ASP A 422 22.04 -31.37 4.19
N ASN A 423 22.80 -30.83 5.14
CA ASN A 423 22.89 -31.34 6.51
C ASN A 423 23.14 -30.23 7.57
N VAL A 424 22.53 -30.38 8.74
CA VAL A 424 22.60 -29.47 9.90
C VAL A 424 24.05 -29.26 10.39
N ASP A 425 24.89 -30.30 10.30
CA ASP A 425 26.31 -30.21 10.71
C ASP A 425 27.13 -29.32 9.77
N ASP A 426 26.75 -29.21 8.49
CA ASP A 426 27.44 -28.38 7.51
C ASP A 426 26.96 -26.92 7.57
N ALA A 427 25.71 -26.67 7.95
CA ALA A 427 25.22 -25.33 8.30
C ALA A 427 25.94 -24.73 9.53
N GLN A 428 26.32 -25.55 10.52
CA GLN A 428 27.16 -25.09 11.64
C GLN A 428 28.59 -24.74 11.18
N LYS A 429 29.16 -25.49 10.23
CA LYS A 429 30.44 -25.11 9.62
C LYS A 429 30.33 -23.79 8.86
N LEU A 430 29.25 -23.56 8.12
CA LEU A 430 28.98 -22.30 7.43
C LEU A 430 28.99 -21.10 8.41
N SER A 431 28.32 -21.23 9.56
CA SER A 431 28.34 -20.22 10.62
C SER A 431 29.74 -19.94 11.17
N SER A 432 30.61 -20.95 11.22
CA SER A 432 31.99 -20.81 11.69
C SER A 432 32.91 -20.14 10.66
N THR A 433 32.68 -20.36 9.36
CA THR A 433 33.44 -19.73 8.27
C THR A 433 33.06 -18.25 8.10
N LEU A 434 31.77 -17.91 8.25
CA LEU A 434 31.25 -16.54 8.17
C LEU A 434 31.71 -15.63 9.32
N ASN A 435 32.09 -16.20 10.47
CA ASN A 435 32.64 -15.45 11.62
C ASN A 435 34.09 -14.99 11.42
N LEU A 436 34.76 -15.35 10.32
CA LEU A 436 36.16 -14.99 10.08
C LEU A 436 36.35 -13.55 9.57
N VAL A 437 35.27 -12.79 9.34
CA VAL A 437 35.38 -11.46 8.70
C VAL A 437 35.65 -10.33 9.69
N HIS A 438 35.28 -10.41 10.98
CA HIS A 438 35.67 -9.42 11.99
C HIS A 438 35.65 -9.95 13.43
N PRO A 439 36.77 -9.90 14.19
CA PRO A 439 36.73 -10.11 15.63
C PRO A 439 36.15 -8.87 16.32
N GLY A 440 34.98 -9.01 16.96
CA GLY A 440 34.50 -8.04 17.97
C GLY A 440 33.13 -7.39 17.76
N GLN A 441 32.42 -7.64 16.66
CA GLN A 441 31.03 -7.18 16.48
C GLN A 441 30.14 -8.31 15.95
N SER A 442 29.79 -9.23 16.84
CA SER A 442 28.88 -10.34 16.53
C SER A 442 27.41 -9.92 16.69
N ARG A 443 26.75 -9.49 15.61
CA ARG A 443 25.31 -9.73 15.34
C ARG A 443 25.03 -9.55 13.84
N LEU A 444 25.39 -10.54 13.01
CA LEU A 444 25.08 -10.49 11.57
C LEU A 444 24.45 -11.75 10.98
N PHE A 445 24.06 -12.72 11.83
CA PHE A 445 23.11 -13.77 11.44
C PHE A 445 22.18 -14.06 12.62
N SER A 446 20.94 -13.55 12.56
CA SER A 446 19.87 -13.97 13.46
C SER A 446 19.18 -15.18 12.85
N PHE A 447 19.64 -16.39 13.22
CA PHE A 447 18.91 -17.62 12.90
C PHE A 447 17.67 -17.72 13.81
N SER A 448 16.46 -17.63 13.22
CA SER A 448 15.24 -18.04 13.91
C SER A 448 15.21 -19.58 13.95
N PRO A 449 14.99 -20.23 15.11
CA PRO A 449 14.97 -21.70 15.23
C PRO A 449 13.79 -22.40 14.53
N SER A 450 13.04 -21.69 13.69
CA SER A 450 11.76 -22.14 13.13
C SER A 450 11.85 -22.50 11.64
N PHE A 451 13.03 -22.85 11.13
CA PHE A 451 13.23 -23.22 9.72
C PHE A 451 13.26 -24.73 9.56
N ASN A 452 12.06 -25.31 9.49
CA ASN A 452 11.86 -26.71 9.13
C ASN A 452 10.82 -26.79 8.00
N VAL A 453 11.00 -26.01 6.92
CA VAL A 453 10.24 -26.14 5.67
C VAL A 453 11.13 -25.71 4.49
N LEU A 454 12.04 -26.58 4.06
CA LEU A 454 12.74 -26.47 2.76
C LEU A 454 12.51 -27.77 1.97
N LYS A 455 11.25 -28.03 1.64
CA LYS A 455 10.93 -29.12 0.70
C LYS A 455 9.81 -28.82 -0.30
N GLU A 456 9.26 -27.60 -0.31
CA GLU A 456 8.17 -27.21 -1.21
C GLU A 456 8.42 -25.83 -1.83
N CYS A 457 9.60 -25.64 -2.41
CA CYS A 457 9.83 -24.59 -3.40
C CYS A 457 10.25 -25.27 -4.71
N THR A 458 9.25 -25.82 -5.41
CA THR A 458 9.33 -26.26 -6.81
C THR A 458 8.16 -25.68 -7.57
#